data_AF-A0A146KEN0-F1
#
_entry.id   AF-A0A146KEN0-F1
#
_cell.length_a   1.000
_cell.length_b   1.000
_cell.length_c   1.000
_cell.angle_alpha   90.00
_cell.angle_beta   90.00
_cell.angle_gamma   90.00
#
_symmetry.space_group_name_H-M   'P 1'
#
loop_
_entity.id
_entity.type
_entity.pdbx_description
1 polymer ?
#
loop_
_entity_poly.entity_id
_entity_poly.type
_entity_poly.pdbx_seq_one_letter_code
_entity_poly.pdbx_strand_id
1 'polypeptide(L)'
;EINLQDAFNQFRKRKMQSIKQVQQNVVPKLRSTEQKSELRKQFLDQVHSHIGIPYARCNHPSNSDLFNSPYELDCCALVRIAICKMQDQLGFKFGLWNQAYMFDTLPIRYDTYDQLKPGDLIFYQGEYT
;
A
#
# COMPACT_ATOMS: atom_id res chain seq x y z
N GLU A 1 40.79 -0.44 -2.78
CA GLU A 1 39.56 0.37 -2.92
C GLU A 1 38.47 -0.47 -3.54
N ILE A 2 37.24 -0.43 -3.02
CA ILE A 2 36.10 -1.11 -3.66
C ILE A 2 35.45 -0.09 -4.59
N ASN A 3 35.38 -0.41 -5.88
CA ASN A 3 34.69 0.39 -6.88
C ASN A 3 33.18 0.46 -6.55
N LEU A 4 32.54 1.60 -6.82
CA LEU A 4 31.10 1.83 -6.69
C LEU A 4 30.25 0.68 -7.28
N GLN A 5 30.66 0.12 -8.42
CA GLN A 5 29.98 -1.00 -9.10
C GLN A 5 30.05 -2.29 -8.26
N ASP A 6 31.19 -2.56 -7.63
CA ASP A 6 31.35 -3.72 -6.75
C ASP A 6 30.56 -3.55 -5.45
N ALA A 7 30.56 -2.34 -4.88
CA ALA A 7 29.74 -2.01 -3.72
C ALA A 7 28.24 -2.17 -4.01
N PHE A 8 27.79 -1.70 -5.18
CA PHE A 8 26.41 -1.87 -5.65
C PHE A 8 26.04 -3.33 -5.84
N ASN A 9 26.92 -4.12 -6.48
CA ASN A 9 26.69 -5.56 -6.69
C ASN A 9 26.60 -6.32 -5.35
N GLN A 10 27.42 -5.96 -4.37
CA GLN A 10 27.32 -6.52 -3.02
C GLN A 10 26.00 -6.14 -2.34
N PHE A 11 25.60 -4.87 -2.42
CA PHE A 11 24.30 -4.42 -1.89
C PHE A 11 23.14 -5.17 -2.53
N ARG A 12 23.12 -5.28 -3.87
CA ARG A 12 22.10 -6.02 -4.63
C ARG A 12 22.03 -7.48 -4.20
N LYS A 13 23.17 -8.17 -4.09
CA LYS A 13 23.23 -9.56 -3.62
C LYS A 13 22.66 -9.71 -2.21
N ARG A 14 23.06 -8.85 -1.26
CA ARG A 14 22.53 -8.85 0.12
C ARG A 14 21.03 -8.58 0.15
N LYS A 15 20.55 -7.63 -0.66
CA LYS A 15 19.11 -7.30 -0.75
C LYS A 15 18.30 -8.45 -1.32
N MET A 16 18.81 -9.13 -2.35
CA MET A 16 18.14 -10.33 -2.91
C MET A 16 18.11 -11.49 -1.91
N GLN A 17 19.18 -11.69 -1.15
CA GLN A 17 19.23 -12.72 -0.10
C GLN A 17 18.23 -12.45 1.02
N SER A 18 18.13 -11.21 1.50
CA SER A 18 17.17 -10.86 2.56
C SER A 18 15.73 -11.01 2.10
N ILE A 19 15.41 -10.66 0.85
CA ILE A 19 14.08 -10.90 0.26
C ILE A 19 13.77 -12.40 0.23
N LYS A 20 14.72 -13.24 -0.22
CA LYS A 20 14.53 -14.71 -0.24
C LYS A 20 14.28 -15.28 1.15
N GLN A 21 15.03 -14.85 2.16
CA GLN A 21 14.82 -15.28 3.55
C GLN A 21 13.44 -14.89 4.07
N VAL A 22 12.98 -13.66 3.79
CA VAL A 22 11.63 -13.23 4.18
C VAL A 22 10.58 -14.12 3.50
N GLN A 23 10.69 -14.35 2.19
CA GLN A 23 9.77 -15.20 1.43
C GLN A 23 9.69 -16.64 1.96
N GLN A 24 10.82 -17.24 2.34
CA GLN A 24 10.87 -18.59 2.91
C GLN A 24 10.15 -18.69 4.26
N ASN A 25 10.06 -17.60 5.01
CA ASN A 25 9.40 -17.54 6.31
C ASN A 25 7.91 -17.14 6.22
N VAL A 26 7.39 -16.83 5.02
CA VAL A 26 5.97 -16.52 4.85
C VAL A 26 5.16 -17.80 4.80
N VAL A 27 4.46 -18.10 5.90
CA VAL A 27 3.44 -19.14 5.91
C VAL A 27 2.13 -18.54 5.36
N PRO A 28 1.62 -19.02 4.21
CA PRO A 28 0.36 -18.52 3.68
C PRO A 28 -0.78 -18.85 4.65
N LYS A 29 -1.40 -17.81 5.22
CA LYS A 29 -2.63 -17.96 6.01
C LYS A 29 -3.76 -18.33 5.04
N LEU A 30 -4.11 -19.61 4.95
CA LEU A 30 -5.36 -20.01 4.30
C LEU A 30 -6.52 -19.40 5.09
N ARG A 31 -7.39 -18.68 4.38
CA ARG A 31 -8.57 -18.02 4.96
C ARG A 31 -9.82 -18.48 4.25
N SER A 32 -10.88 -18.72 5.01
CA SER A 32 -12.21 -18.97 4.48
C SER A 32 -12.77 -17.73 3.78
N THR A 33 -13.85 -17.89 3.02
CA THR A 33 -14.52 -16.78 2.35
C THR A 33 -15.06 -15.76 3.35
N GLU A 34 -15.58 -16.22 4.48
CA GLU A 34 -16.14 -15.41 5.56
C GLU A 34 -15.02 -14.58 6.22
N GLN A 35 -13.88 -15.21 6.52
CA GLN A 35 -12.72 -14.52 7.07
C GLN A 35 -12.18 -13.44 6.11
N LYS A 36 -12.17 -13.72 4.80
CA LYS A 36 -11.80 -12.72 3.78
C LYS A 36 -12.81 -11.57 3.73
N SER A 37 -14.11 -11.86 3.85
CA SER A 37 -15.16 -10.84 3.87
C SER A 37 -15.05 -9.93 5.10
N GLU A 38 -14.75 -10.51 6.27
CA GLU A 38 -14.55 -9.75 7.50
C GLU A 38 -13.34 -8.83 7.40
N LEU A 39 -12.22 -9.31 6.85
CA LEU A 39 -11.05 -8.47 6.59
C LEU A 39 -11.35 -7.33 5.61
N ARG A 40 -12.17 -7.57 4.58
CA ARG A 40 -12.61 -6.50 3.65
C ARG A 40 -13.41 -5.44 4.38
N LYS A 41 -14.34 -5.84 5.24
CA LYS A 41 -15.13 -4.91 6.06
C LYS A 41 -14.23 -4.07 6.97
N GLN A 42 -13.32 -4.70 7.71
CA GLN A 42 -12.37 -4.00 8.57
C GLN A 42 -11.49 -3.02 7.79
N PHE A 43 -11.05 -3.39 6.59
CA PHE A 43 -10.29 -2.51 5.71
C PHE A 43 -11.10 -1.28 5.31
N LEU A 44 -12.36 -1.47 4.90
CA LEU A 44 -13.25 -0.35 4.57
C LEU A 44 -13.52 0.54 5.78
N ASP A 45 -13.73 -0.03 6.97
CA ASP A 45 -13.92 0.72 8.21
C ASP A 45 -12.68 1.57 8.53
N GLN A 46 -11.47 1.01 8.35
CA GLN A 46 -10.23 1.77 8.49
C GLN A 46 -10.12 2.88 7.46
N VAL A 47 -10.50 2.66 6.20
CA VAL A 47 -10.45 3.73 5.18
C VAL A 47 -11.46 4.82 5.51
N HIS A 48 -12.70 4.46 5.86
CA HIS A 48 -13.76 5.41 6.20
C HIS A 48 -13.46 6.26 7.43
N SER A 49 -12.67 5.75 8.39
CA SER A 49 -12.27 6.54 9.57
C SER A 49 -11.40 7.76 9.22
N HIS A 50 -10.91 7.87 7.99
CA HIS A 50 -10.07 8.98 7.51
C HIS A 50 -10.83 9.95 6.59
N ILE A 51 -12.15 9.83 6.49
CA ILE A 51 -12.99 10.81 5.77
C ILE A 51 -12.87 12.18 6.46
N GLY A 52 -12.67 13.22 5.66
CA GLY A 52 -12.50 14.61 6.13
C GLY A 52 -11.05 15.04 6.27
N ILE A 53 -10.08 14.13 6.07
CA ILE A 53 -8.65 14.46 6.08
C ILE A 53 -8.26 15.07 4.73
N PRO A 54 -7.52 16.20 4.73
CA PRO A 54 -7.17 16.90 3.49
C PRO A 54 -6.20 16.13 2.59
N TYR A 55 -6.35 16.40 1.29
CA TYR A 55 -5.47 15.88 0.25
C TYR A 55 -4.36 16.90 -0.06
N ALA A 56 -3.16 16.63 0.45
CA ALA A 56 -1.93 17.41 0.26
C ALA A 56 -2.03 18.93 0.58
N ARG A 57 -1.22 19.40 1.54
CA ARG A 57 -1.26 20.75 2.11
C ARG A 57 -1.28 21.86 1.09
N CYS A 58 -0.47 21.69 0.04
CA CYS A 58 -0.24 22.69 -0.98
C CYS A 58 -1.50 23.05 -1.78
N ASN A 59 -2.55 22.23 -1.71
CA ASN A 59 -3.83 22.49 -2.38
C ASN A 59 -4.79 23.35 -1.53
N HIS A 60 -4.42 23.68 -0.29
CA HIS A 60 -5.29 24.39 0.64
C HIS A 60 -4.77 25.80 0.93
N PRO A 61 -5.65 26.82 0.98
CA PRO A 61 -5.26 28.18 1.40
C PRO A 61 -4.69 28.17 2.82
N SER A 62 -3.63 28.95 3.06
CA SER A 62 -2.89 28.99 4.33
C SER A 62 -3.75 29.37 5.55
N ASN A 63 -4.89 30.02 5.32
CA ASN A 63 -5.85 30.45 6.34
C ASN A 63 -7.00 29.46 6.56
N SER A 64 -7.00 28.29 5.92
CA SER A 64 -8.06 27.29 6.05
C SER A 64 -7.77 26.27 7.16
N ASP A 65 -8.81 25.72 7.77
CA ASP A 65 -8.70 24.63 8.74
C ASP A 65 -8.03 23.38 8.13
N LEU A 66 -8.22 23.17 6.83
CA LEU A 66 -7.61 22.07 6.08
C LEU A 66 -6.09 22.22 5.97
N PHE A 67 -5.57 23.44 5.85
CA PHE A 67 -4.13 23.69 5.84
C PHE A 67 -3.49 23.42 7.22
N ASN A 68 -4.24 23.67 8.29
CA ASN A 68 -3.81 23.46 9.67
C ASN A 68 -4.05 22.02 10.18
N SER A 69 -4.51 21.10 9.30
CA SER A 69 -4.71 19.70 9.67
C SER A 69 -3.42 19.06 10.20
N PRO A 70 -3.48 18.24 11.26
CA PRO A 70 -2.31 17.62 11.86
C PRO A 70 -1.55 16.70 10.88
N TYR A 71 -2.27 16.11 9.93
CA TYR A 71 -1.68 15.31 8.86
C TYR A 71 -2.59 15.29 7.63
N GLU A 72 -2.03 14.83 6.53
CA GLU A 72 -2.67 14.75 5.22
C GLU A 72 -2.49 13.36 4.63
N LEU A 73 -3.38 13.01 3.71
CA LEU A 73 -3.33 11.74 3.01
C LEU A 73 -3.46 11.97 1.51
N ASP A 74 -2.42 11.59 0.78
CA ASP A 74 -2.53 11.33 -0.65
C ASP A 74 -3.15 9.95 -0.91
N CYS A 75 -3.34 9.60 -2.20
CA CYS A 75 -3.97 8.35 -2.61
C CYS A 75 -3.25 7.11 -2.05
N CYS A 76 -1.92 7.11 -2.02
CA CYS A 76 -1.14 5.97 -1.54
C CYS A 76 -1.00 5.96 -0.02
N ALA A 77 -0.95 7.12 0.62
CA ALA A 77 -0.88 7.27 2.06
C ALA A 77 -2.15 6.75 2.75
N LEU A 78 -3.34 7.01 2.18
CA LEU A 78 -4.60 6.49 2.70
C LEU A 78 -4.62 4.96 2.76
N VAL A 79 -4.30 4.31 1.63
CA VAL A 79 -4.24 2.84 1.52
C VAL A 79 -3.17 2.28 2.46
N ARG A 80 -2.00 2.92 2.51
CA ARG A 80 -0.88 2.50 3.36
C ARG A 80 -1.23 2.56 4.84
N ILE A 81 -1.85 3.63 5.33
CA ILE A 81 -2.26 3.72 6.74
C ILE A 81 -3.27 2.62 7.09
N ALA A 82 -4.28 2.40 6.24
CA ALA A 82 -5.28 1.37 6.49
C ALA A 82 -4.63 -0.03 6.58
N ILE A 83 -3.70 -0.35 5.68
CA ILE A 83 -3.01 -1.65 5.68
C ILE A 83 -2.00 -1.76 6.83
N CYS A 84 -1.26 -0.71 7.15
CA CYS A 84 -0.33 -0.71 8.28
C CYS A 84 -1.05 -0.97 9.61
N LYS A 85 -2.24 -0.39 9.81
CA LYS A 85 -3.09 -0.67 10.99
C LYS A 85 -3.59 -2.12 11.04
N MET A 86 -3.68 -2.79 9.89
CA MET A 86 -4.20 -4.15 9.75
C MET A 86 -3.13 -5.21 9.45
N GLN A 87 -1.83 -4.86 9.54
CA GLN A 87 -0.74 -5.70 9.04
C GLN A 87 -0.71 -7.10 9.68
N ASP A 88 -1.07 -7.20 10.97
CA ASP A 88 -1.03 -8.45 11.72
C ASP A 88 -2.20 -9.37 11.33
N GLN A 89 -3.38 -8.78 11.14
CA GLN A 89 -4.59 -9.44 10.68
C GLN A 89 -4.43 -9.92 9.23
N LEU A 90 -3.88 -9.05 8.37
CA LEU A 90 -3.62 -9.32 6.94
C LEU A 90 -2.46 -10.30 6.74
N GLY A 91 -1.51 -10.35 7.67
CA GLY A 91 -0.36 -11.23 7.61
C GLY A 91 0.69 -10.82 6.57
N PHE A 92 0.66 -9.54 6.15
CA PHE A 92 1.66 -8.95 5.28
C PHE A 92 1.86 -7.47 5.63
N LYS A 93 2.99 -6.91 5.20
CA LYS A 93 3.35 -5.51 5.42
C LYS A 93 3.59 -4.83 4.08
N PHE A 94 3.11 -3.60 3.93
CA PHE A 94 3.50 -2.74 2.82
C PHE A 94 4.72 -1.90 3.16
N GLY A 95 5.61 -1.74 2.17
CA GLY A 95 6.70 -0.77 2.24
C GLY A 95 6.20 0.67 2.12
N LEU A 96 7.08 1.63 2.46
CA LEU A 96 6.80 3.07 2.42
C LEU A 96 6.88 3.68 1.00
N TRP A 97 6.64 2.87 -0.04
CA TRP A 97 6.82 3.28 -1.43
C TRP A 97 5.53 3.83 -2.04
N ASN A 98 5.58 4.17 -3.33
CA ASN A 98 4.50 4.85 -4.05
C ASN A 98 3.43 3.89 -4.62
N GLN A 99 2.48 4.44 -5.38
CA GLN A 99 1.40 3.67 -6.02
C GLN A 99 1.89 2.57 -6.96
N ALA A 100 3.01 2.77 -7.67
CA ALA A 100 3.54 1.77 -8.59
C ALA A 100 4.01 0.53 -7.82
N TYR A 101 4.69 0.73 -6.68
CA TYR A 101 5.03 -0.36 -5.78
C TYR A 101 3.79 -1.10 -5.27
N MET A 102 2.73 -0.39 -4.85
CA MET A 102 1.50 -1.04 -4.42
C MET A 102 0.86 -1.86 -5.55
N PHE A 103 0.81 -1.31 -6.76
CA PHE A 103 0.34 -2.03 -7.93
C PHE A 103 1.14 -3.32 -8.14
N ASP A 104 2.46 -3.21 -8.31
CA ASP A 104 3.35 -4.34 -8.62
C ASP A 104 3.37 -5.45 -7.57
N THR A 105 3.05 -5.12 -6.31
CA THR A 105 3.08 -6.09 -5.20
C THR A 105 1.76 -6.83 -4.97
N LEU A 106 0.66 -6.39 -5.58
CA LEU A 106 -0.62 -7.08 -5.47
C LEU A 106 -0.64 -8.34 -6.37
N PRO A 107 -1.06 -9.51 -5.88
CA PRO A 107 -0.97 -10.76 -6.64
C PRO A 107 -2.14 -11.04 -7.58
N ILE A 108 -3.28 -10.36 -7.39
CA ILE A 108 -4.52 -10.59 -8.14
C ILE A 108 -4.76 -9.39 -9.07
N ARG A 109 -5.15 -9.70 -10.31
CA ARG A 109 -5.56 -8.74 -11.33
C ARG A 109 -6.90 -9.18 -11.89
N TYR A 110 -7.76 -8.20 -12.13
CA TYR A 110 -9.05 -8.41 -12.77
C TYR A 110 -9.05 -7.68 -14.11
N ASP A 111 -9.48 -8.37 -15.17
CA ASP A 111 -9.58 -7.78 -16.51
C ASP A 111 -10.84 -6.93 -16.66
N THR A 112 -11.86 -7.18 -15.85
CA THR A 112 -13.16 -6.49 -15.91
C THR A 112 -13.60 -6.01 -14.53
N TYR A 113 -14.40 -4.94 -14.52
CA TYR A 113 -14.92 -4.34 -13.29
C TYR A 113 -15.99 -5.21 -12.61
N ASP A 114 -16.64 -6.14 -13.32
CA ASP A 114 -17.68 -7.03 -12.77
C ASP A 114 -17.17 -7.98 -11.68
N GLN A 115 -15.86 -8.20 -11.65
CA GLN A 115 -15.20 -9.07 -10.68
C GLN A 115 -14.80 -8.33 -9.40
N LEU A 116 -14.90 -7.00 -9.40
CA LEU A 116 -14.53 -6.17 -8.26
C LEU A 116 -15.49 -6.40 -7.11
N LYS A 117 -14.91 -6.45 -5.92
CA LYS A 117 -15.59 -6.58 -4.65
C LYS A 117 -15.19 -5.43 -3.73
N PRO A 118 -16.03 -5.04 -2.77
CA PRO A 118 -15.69 -4.01 -1.80
C PRO A 118 -14.34 -4.28 -1.12
N GLY A 119 -13.46 -3.28 -1.11
CA GLY A 119 -12.09 -3.38 -0.60
C GLY A 119 -11.02 -3.72 -1.64
N ASP A 120 -11.39 -4.02 -2.89
CA ASP A 120 -10.41 -4.13 -3.98
C ASP A 120 -9.86 -2.74 -4.34
N LEU A 121 -8.60 -2.68 -4.77
CA LEU A 121 -7.92 -1.43 -5.11
C LEU A 121 -8.01 -1.17 -6.61
N ILE A 122 -8.39 0.07 -6.97
CA ILE A 122 -8.48 0.54 -8.34
C ILE A 122 -7.28 1.46 -8.61
N PHE A 123 -6.59 1.21 -9.72
CA PHE A 123 -5.46 2.03 -10.16
C PHE A 123 -5.83 2.72 -11.47
N TYR A 124 -5.68 4.05 -11.49
CA TYR A 124 -5.91 4.85 -12.68
C TYR A 124 -4.57 5.18 -13.35
N GLN A 125 -4.55 5.05 -14.67
CA GLN A 125 -3.47 5.53 -15.53
C GLN A 125 -4.02 6.65 -16.42
N GLY A 126 -3.25 7.72 -16.59
CA GLY A 126 -3.55 8.78 -17.53
C GLY A 126 -2.52 8.78 -18.65
N GLU A 127 -2.99 8.98 -19.88
CA GLU A 127 -2.13 9.30 -21.02
C GLU A 127 -2.19 10.81 -21.23
N TYR A 128 -1.03 11.47 -21.23
CA TYR A 128 -0.94 12.86 -21.65
C TYR A 128 -0.78 12.89 -23.17
N THR A 129 -1.67 13.63 -23.83
CA THR A 129 -1.63 13.95 -25.26
C THR A 129 -1.22 15.38 -25.49
#